data_AF-A0A1G8L4I0-F1
#
_entry.id   AF-A0A1G8L4I0-F1
#
_cell.length_a   1.000
_cell.length_b   1.000
_cell.length_c   1.000
_cell.angle_alpha   90.00
_cell.angle_beta   90.00
_cell.angle_gamma   90.00
#
_symmetry.space_group_name_H-M   'P 1'
#
loop_
_entity.id
_entity.type
_entity.pdbx_description
1 polymer ?
#
loop_
_entity_poly.entity_id
_entity_poly.type
_entity_poly.pdbx_seq_one_letter_code
_entity_poly.pdbx_strand_id
1 'polypeptide(L)'
;MAEEIQVWDAELAYGNAALQAAAPAKTAPPAADGAEPIWCVYQVAPASGMHIQHAFPHSAFEWRCAEYGLDPDDLDTLLDVVLYEPYLPDLGDLFAWQDPAAAAILEATRELPTCWTPGVSDETRLQAHLERIAVAKRHRVLITSAPRTDRQGALDYVGARRTAPPDPLAPIKEQTRLDPVRVRSRRLAVDWIRAAGAAPVRPTVGLKPSATFVGTQPAIAPPEAPG
;
A
#
# COMPACT_ATOMS: atom_id res chain seq x y z
N MET A 1 -22.89 8.39 -5.23
CA MET A 1 -22.81 7.24 -4.31
C MET A 1 -21.48 6.58 -4.57
N ALA A 2 -20.74 6.22 -3.53
CA ALA A 2 -19.44 5.56 -3.71
C ALA A 2 -19.59 4.20 -4.43
N GLU A 3 -18.65 3.87 -5.29
CA GLU A 3 -18.55 2.54 -5.90
C GLU A 3 -18.08 1.53 -4.84
N GLU A 4 -18.76 0.39 -4.72
CA GLU A 4 -18.28 -0.67 -3.83
C GLU A 4 -17.13 -1.44 -4.50
N ILE A 5 -16.03 -1.60 -3.77
CA ILE A 5 -14.91 -2.45 -4.15
C ILE A 5 -14.70 -3.48 -3.05
N GLN A 6 -14.63 -4.74 -3.41
CA GLN A 6 -14.49 -5.84 -2.47
C GLN A 6 -13.05 -6.36 -2.48
N VAL A 7 -12.43 -6.45 -1.31
CA VAL A 7 -11.13 -7.11 -1.11
C VAL A 7 -11.35 -8.60 -0.97
N TRP A 8 -10.64 -9.36 -1.81
CA TRP A 8 -10.69 -10.82 -1.84
C TRP A 8 -9.55 -11.43 -1.05
N ASP A 9 -8.32 -10.98 -1.24
CA ASP A 9 -7.18 -11.52 -0.49
C ASP A 9 -5.99 -10.56 -0.55
N ALA A 10 -5.02 -10.79 0.34
CA ALA A 10 -3.75 -10.10 0.34
C ALA A 10 -2.59 -11.08 0.47
N GLU A 11 -1.54 -10.88 -0.33
CA GLU A 11 -0.37 -11.75 -0.31
C GLU A 11 0.94 -11.03 -0.58
N LEU A 12 2.04 -11.60 -0.07
CA LEU A 12 3.37 -11.06 -0.23
C LEU A 12 3.96 -11.53 -1.56
N ALA A 13 4.17 -10.59 -2.47
CA ALA A 13 4.71 -10.84 -3.80
C ALA A 13 6.25 -10.78 -3.79
N TYR A 14 6.91 -11.90 -4.10
CA TYR A 14 8.33 -11.95 -4.46
C TYR A 14 8.59 -12.73 -5.77
N GLY A 15 7.56 -12.93 -6.59
CA GLY A 15 7.63 -13.60 -7.88
C GLY A 15 6.27 -14.14 -8.28
N ASN A 16 6.06 -14.41 -9.57
CA ASN A 16 4.82 -14.98 -10.14
C ASN A 16 4.49 -16.42 -9.65
N ALA A 17 4.98 -16.82 -8.47
CA ALA A 17 4.79 -18.14 -7.88
C ALA A 17 3.66 -18.17 -6.82
N ALA A 18 2.95 -17.07 -6.57
CA ALA A 18 1.95 -17.01 -5.49
C ALA A 18 0.66 -17.84 -5.73
N LEU A 19 0.56 -18.59 -6.84
CA LEU A 19 -0.45 -19.64 -7.05
C LEU A 19 0.10 -21.07 -6.94
N GLN A 20 1.38 -21.27 -6.56
CA GLN A 20 1.93 -22.61 -6.34
C GLN A 20 2.47 -22.83 -4.92
N ALA A 21 1.75 -23.71 -4.24
CA ALA A 21 2.14 -24.58 -3.14
C ALA A 21 2.20 -24.02 -1.70
N ALA A 22 1.36 -24.67 -0.88
CA ALA A 22 1.60 -24.94 0.53
C ALA A 22 2.91 -25.72 0.70
N ALA A 23 4.03 -25.01 0.80
CA ALA A 23 5.13 -25.49 1.60
C ALA A 23 4.85 -25.10 3.07
N PRO A 24 5.17 -25.97 4.07
CA PRO A 24 5.22 -25.50 5.45
C PRO A 24 6.11 -24.28 5.48
N ALA A 25 5.73 -23.23 6.21
CA ALA A 25 6.47 -21.98 6.34
C ALA A 25 7.96 -22.29 6.44
N LYS A 26 8.65 -22.27 5.28
CA LYS A 26 10.08 -22.38 5.28
C LYS A 26 10.44 -21.06 5.92
N THR A 27 11.11 -21.13 7.06
CA THR A 27 12.13 -20.17 7.45
C THR A 27 13.15 -20.12 6.31
N ALA A 28 12.72 -19.64 5.15
CA ALA A 28 13.60 -19.27 4.08
C ALA A 28 14.46 -18.17 4.71
N PRO A 29 15.79 -18.31 4.69
CA PRO A 29 16.64 -17.20 5.08
C PRO A 29 16.16 -15.98 4.29
N PRO A 30 16.08 -14.78 4.93
CA PRO A 30 15.66 -13.58 4.22
C PRO A 30 16.44 -13.52 2.91
N ALA A 31 15.71 -13.36 1.79
CA ALA A 31 16.31 -13.32 0.47
C ALA A 31 17.53 -12.40 0.49
N ALA A 32 18.72 -12.97 0.32
CA ALA A 32 20.00 -12.26 0.39
C ALA A 32 20.15 -11.22 -0.75
N ASP A 33 19.21 -11.29 -1.70
CA ASP A 33 19.01 -10.53 -2.92
C ASP A 33 18.63 -9.06 -2.64
N GLY A 34 18.12 -8.78 -1.44
CA GLY A 34 17.74 -7.44 -1.03
C GLY A 34 16.42 -6.94 -1.63
N ALA A 35 15.58 -7.74 -2.28
CA ALA A 35 14.30 -7.21 -2.76
C ALA A 35 13.41 -6.70 -1.60
N GLU A 36 12.81 -5.52 -1.75
CA GLU A 36 11.83 -5.00 -0.78
C GLU A 36 10.52 -5.82 -0.83
N PRO A 37 9.96 -6.23 0.32
CA PRO A 37 8.64 -6.86 0.36
C PRO A 37 7.56 -6.00 -0.27
N ILE A 38 6.80 -6.61 -1.19
CA ILE A 38 5.63 -6.00 -1.83
C ILE A 38 4.40 -6.80 -1.43
N TRP A 39 3.38 -6.13 -0.92
CA TRP A 39 2.06 -6.74 -0.74
C TRP A 39 1.22 -6.48 -1.99
N CYS A 40 0.46 -7.49 -2.41
CA CYS A 40 -0.58 -7.37 -3.42
C CYS A 40 -1.94 -7.59 -2.76
N VAL A 41 -2.88 -6.66 -2.96
CA VAL A 41 -4.27 -6.76 -2.53
C VAL A 41 -5.16 -6.92 -3.76
N TYR A 42 -5.90 -8.03 -3.80
CA TYR A 42 -6.82 -8.33 -4.88
C TYR A 42 -8.20 -7.77 -4.58
N GLN A 43 -8.71 -6.99 -5.52
CA GLN A 43 -9.96 -6.26 -5.41
C GLN A 43 -10.85 -6.51 -6.63
N VAL A 44 -12.17 -6.44 -6.42
CA VAL A 44 -13.17 -6.52 -7.48
C VAL A 44 -14.21 -5.43 -7.26
N ALA A 45 -14.55 -4.68 -8.30
CA ALA A 45 -15.71 -3.78 -8.31
C ALA A 45 -16.93 -4.55 -8.84
N PRO A 46 -17.87 -5.01 -8.00
CA PRO A 46 -18.91 -5.96 -8.43
C PRO A 46 -19.85 -5.39 -9.50
N ALA A 47 -20.11 -4.09 -9.45
CA ALA A 47 -21.00 -3.42 -10.40
C ALA A 47 -20.46 -3.43 -11.84
N SER A 48 -19.14 -3.32 -12.01
CA SER A 48 -18.47 -3.28 -13.32
C SER A 48 -17.81 -4.61 -13.69
N GLY A 49 -17.62 -5.51 -12.71
CA GLY A 49 -16.81 -6.73 -12.88
C GLY A 49 -15.32 -6.44 -13.00
N MET A 50 -14.88 -5.21 -12.72
CA MET A 50 -13.49 -4.82 -12.87
C MET A 50 -12.63 -5.46 -11.78
N HIS A 51 -11.54 -6.10 -12.17
CA HIS A 51 -10.52 -6.63 -11.27
C HIS A 51 -9.41 -5.60 -11.08
N ILE A 52 -9.06 -5.33 -9.83
CA ILE A 52 -8.07 -4.35 -9.44
C ILE A 52 -7.01 -5.07 -8.61
N GLN A 53 -5.74 -4.89 -8.98
CA GLN A 53 -4.61 -5.42 -8.24
C GLN A 53 -3.83 -4.25 -7.68
N HIS A 54 -3.84 -4.10 -6.36
CA HIS A 54 -3.10 -3.05 -5.70
C HIS A 54 -1.82 -3.63 -5.09
N ALA A 55 -0.70 -3.43 -5.80
CA ALA A 55 0.62 -3.80 -5.32
C ALA A 55 1.32 -2.60 -4.69
N PHE A 56 1.76 -2.71 -3.44
CA PHE A 56 2.54 -1.66 -2.77
C PHE A 56 3.72 -2.23 -1.96
N PRO A 57 4.91 -1.61 -2.04
CA PRO A 57 6.06 -2.00 -1.23
C PRO A 57 5.87 -1.62 0.24
N HIS A 58 6.60 -2.26 1.16
CA HIS A 58 6.65 -1.83 2.58
C HIS A 58 7.07 -0.36 2.73
N SER A 59 7.92 0.14 1.83
CA SER A 59 8.29 1.56 1.80
C SER A 59 7.11 2.50 1.64
N ALA A 60 5.98 2.07 1.07
CA ALA A 60 4.76 2.87 1.02
C ALA A 60 4.29 3.21 2.44
N PHE A 61 4.19 2.23 3.33
CA PHE A 61 3.82 2.45 4.73
C PHE A 61 4.83 3.35 5.45
N GLU A 62 6.12 3.12 5.24
CA GLU A 62 7.18 3.92 5.86
C GLU A 62 7.12 5.39 5.42
N TRP A 63 6.75 5.67 4.16
CA TRP A 63 6.54 7.03 3.66
C TRP A 63 5.29 7.67 4.27
N ARG A 64 4.18 6.95 4.43
CA ARG A 64 2.98 7.49 5.11
C ARG A 64 3.21 7.78 6.59
N CYS A 65 4.00 6.94 7.27
CA CYS A 65 4.51 7.24 8.62
C CYS A 65 5.35 8.53 8.68
N ALA A 66 6.07 8.84 7.60
CA ALA A 66 6.93 10.01 7.53
C ALA A 66 6.18 11.29 7.14
N GLU A 67 5.28 11.20 6.16
CA GLU A 67 4.54 12.34 5.62
C GLU A 67 3.42 12.80 6.55
N TYR A 68 2.74 11.87 7.21
CA TYR A 68 1.56 12.17 8.02
C TYR A 68 1.79 11.90 9.51
N GLY A 69 3.00 11.48 9.90
CA GLY A 69 3.28 11.20 11.31
C GLY A 69 2.54 9.98 11.86
N LEU A 70 2.05 9.09 11.00
CA LEU A 70 1.38 7.85 11.42
C LEU A 70 2.30 6.99 12.30
N ASP A 71 1.70 6.32 13.27
CA ASP A 71 2.38 5.31 14.09
C ASP A 71 2.73 4.11 13.20
N PRO A 72 4.02 3.70 13.11
CA PRO A 72 4.41 2.53 12.33
C PRO A 72 3.77 1.21 12.79
N ASP A 73 3.24 1.15 14.02
CA ASP A 73 2.53 -0.02 14.54
C ASP A 73 1.01 0.02 14.30
N ASP A 74 0.45 1.17 13.86
CA ASP A 74 -0.96 1.31 13.50
C ASP A 74 -1.21 0.89 12.03
N LEU A 75 -1.10 -0.42 11.80
CA LEU A 75 -1.28 -0.98 10.46
C LEU A 75 -2.70 -0.87 9.93
N ASP A 76 -3.71 -0.75 10.80
CA ASP A 76 -5.10 -0.56 10.35
C ASP A 76 -5.26 0.80 9.68
N THR A 77 -4.80 1.88 10.31
CA THR A 77 -4.83 3.22 9.71
C THR A 77 -3.91 3.32 8.50
N LEU A 78 -2.72 2.71 8.54
CA LEU A 78 -1.80 2.70 7.40
C LEU A 78 -2.37 1.97 6.18
N LEU A 79 -3.03 0.82 6.39
CA LEU A 79 -3.72 0.11 5.31
C LEU A 79 -4.88 0.92 4.74
N ASP A 80 -5.65 1.56 5.61
CA ASP A 80 -6.75 2.42 5.18
C ASP A 80 -6.25 3.57 4.30
N VAL A 81 -5.19 4.27 4.73
CA VAL A 81 -4.55 5.31 3.93
C VAL A 81 -4.06 4.77 2.60
N VAL A 82 -3.23 3.71 2.61
CA VAL A 82 -2.63 3.19 1.37
C VAL A 82 -3.68 2.70 0.39
N LEU A 83 -4.76 2.07 0.86
CA LEU A 83 -5.81 1.54 -0.02
C LEU A 83 -6.69 2.64 -0.62
N TYR A 84 -6.95 3.73 0.10
CA TYR A 84 -7.88 4.78 -0.36
C TYR A 84 -7.19 5.96 -1.04
N GLU A 85 -5.92 6.22 -0.75
CA GLU A 85 -5.21 7.38 -1.30
C GLU A 85 -5.12 7.42 -2.84
N PRO A 86 -4.98 6.29 -3.58
CA PRO A 86 -5.02 6.32 -5.05
C PRO A 86 -6.34 6.83 -5.63
N TYR A 87 -7.41 6.88 -4.83
CA TYR A 87 -8.71 7.39 -5.21
C TYR A 87 -8.92 8.87 -4.85
N LEU A 88 -7.91 9.53 -4.27
CA LEU A 88 -7.91 10.98 -4.08
C LEU A 88 -7.52 11.67 -5.39
N PRO A 89 -8.38 12.53 -5.96
CA PRO A 89 -8.05 13.29 -7.16
C PRO A 89 -6.97 14.34 -6.87
N ASP A 90 -6.12 14.58 -7.87
CA ASP A 90 -5.19 15.71 -7.87
C ASP A 90 -5.96 17.00 -8.19
N LEU A 91 -5.71 18.07 -7.42
CA LEU A 91 -6.34 19.38 -7.63
C LEU A 91 -6.00 20.00 -9.01
N GLY A 92 -4.83 19.67 -9.55
CA GLY A 92 -4.35 20.10 -10.86
C GLY A 92 -4.84 19.24 -12.02
N ASP A 93 -5.52 18.11 -11.77
CA ASP A 93 -6.10 17.30 -12.83
C ASP A 93 -7.39 17.94 -13.37
N LEU A 94 -7.29 18.52 -14.56
CA LEU A 94 -8.43 19.16 -15.24
C LEU A 94 -9.57 18.18 -15.54
N PHE A 95 -9.28 16.89 -15.70
CA PHE A 95 -10.31 15.88 -16.00
C PHE A 95 -11.04 15.40 -14.74
N ALA A 96 -10.45 15.54 -13.55
CA ALA A 96 -11.10 15.16 -12.29
C ALA A 96 -12.42 15.94 -12.08
N TRP A 97 -12.53 17.18 -12.55
CA TRP A 97 -13.75 17.98 -12.45
C TRP A 97 -14.90 17.50 -13.36
N GLN A 98 -14.61 16.66 -14.36
CA GLN A 98 -15.63 16.05 -15.23
C GLN A 98 -16.27 14.82 -14.60
N ASP A 99 -15.65 14.27 -13.55
CA ASP A 99 -16.14 13.14 -12.79
C ASP A 99 -16.87 13.64 -11.53
N PRO A 100 -18.21 13.46 -11.42
CA PRO A 100 -18.97 14.00 -10.29
C PRO A 100 -18.48 13.51 -8.92
N ALA A 101 -17.95 12.29 -8.82
CA ALA A 101 -17.45 11.76 -7.55
C ALA A 101 -16.10 12.37 -7.19
N ALA A 102 -15.21 12.57 -8.16
CA ALA A 102 -13.92 13.20 -7.93
C ALA A 102 -14.08 14.71 -7.65
N ALA A 103 -14.94 15.40 -8.40
CA ALA A 103 -15.31 16.80 -8.14
C ALA A 103 -15.85 17.01 -6.71
N ALA A 104 -16.68 16.08 -6.21
CA ALA A 104 -17.18 16.15 -4.84
C ALA A 104 -16.07 16.01 -3.78
N ILE A 105 -15.06 15.16 -4.03
CA ILE A 105 -13.89 15.08 -3.15
C ILE A 105 -13.09 16.39 -3.19
N LEU A 106 -12.81 16.91 -4.38
CA LEU A 106 -12.06 18.16 -4.55
C LEU A 106 -12.74 19.31 -3.80
N GLU A 107 -14.05 19.48 -3.97
CA GLU A 107 -14.80 20.54 -3.28
C GLU A 107 -14.76 20.38 -1.76
N ALA A 108 -14.95 19.16 -1.25
CA ALA A 108 -14.96 18.89 0.19
C ALA A 108 -13.57 19.02 0.85
N THR A 109 -12.48 18.89 0.08
CA THR A 109 -11.11 18.80 0.64
C THR A 109 -10.19 19.94 0.26
N ARG A 110 -10.64 20.91 -0.56
CA ARG A 110 -9.81 21.99 -1.10
C ARG A 110 -9.15 22.89 -0.04
N GLU A 111 -9.78 23.04 1.12
CA GLU A 111 -9.28 23.90 2.22
C GLU A 111 -8.42 23.12 3.23
N LEU A 112 -8.35 21.79 3.10
CA LEU A 112 -7.56 20.96 3.99
C LEU A 112 -6.07 21.10 3.66
N PRO A 113 -5.16 21.19 4.64
CA PRO A 113 -3.72 21.19 4.38
C PRO A 113 -3.23 19.82 3.92
N THR A 114 -2.24 19.76 3.04
CA THR A 114 -1.55 18.51 2.63
C THR A 114 -0.31 18.27 3.49
N CYS A 115 0.38 17.14 3.29
CA CYS A 115 1.67 16.90 3.94
C CYS A 115 2.76 17.93 3.59
N TRP A 116 2.54 18.75 2.55
CA TRP A 116 3.46 19.78 2.07
C TRP A 116 3.04 21.21 2.43
N THR A 117 1.87 21.42 3.05
CA THR A 117 1.44 22.77 3.44
C THR A 117 2.40 23.35 4.50
N PRO A 118 3.05 24.50 4.23
CA PRO A 118 3.99 25.11 5.17
C PRO A 118 3.33 25.55 6.47
N GLY A 119 4.07 25.51 7.58
CA GLY A 119 3.64 26.03 8.89
C GLY A 119 2.55 25.21 9.60
N VAL A 120 2.05 24.13 9.00
CA VAL A 120 1.08 23.22 9.61
C VAL A 120 1.81 22.23 10.54
N SER A 121 1.18 21.80 11.64
CA SER A 121 1.71 20.75 12.51
C SER A 121 1.48 19.36 11.89
N ASP A 122 2.24 18.35 12.32
CA ASP A 122 2.03 16.98 11.84
C ASP A 122 0.68 16.41 12.26
N GLU A 123 0.22 16.73 13.46
CA GLU A 123 -1.13 16.35 13.93
C GLU A 123 -2.22 16.91 12.99
N THR A 124 -2.15 18.19 12.62
CA THR A 124 -3.12 18.78 11.71
C THR A 124 -3.02 18.19 10.30
N ARG A 125 -1.82 17.86 9.81
CA ARG A 125 -1.65 17.15 8.53
C ARG A 125 -2.27 15.76 8.55
N LEU A 126 -2.06 15.02 9.63
CA LEU A 126 -2.64 13.70 9.83
C LEU A 126 -4.16 13.78 9.78
N GLN A 127 -4.76 14.64 10.62
CA GLN A 127 -6.21 14.78 10.68
C GLN A 127 -6.80 15.22 9.32
N ALA A 128 -6.15 16.17 8.65
CA ALA A 128 -6.56 16.60 7.32
C ALA A 128 -6.49 15.46 6.29
N HIS A 129 -5.47 14.60 6.34
CA HIS A 129 -5.37 13.46 5.45
C HIS A 129 -6.41 12.39 5.75
N LEU A 130 -6.65 12.07 7.03
CA LEU A 130 -7.71 11.13 7.42
C LEU A 130 -9.10 11.63 7.00
N GLU A 131 -9.37 12.94 7.08
CA GLU A 131 -10.61 13.51 6.57
C GLU A 131 -10.71 13.35 5.04
N ARG A 132 -9.61 13.55 4.28
CA ARG A 132 -9.61 13.27 2.84
C ARG A 132 -9.97 11.83 2.53
N ILE A 133 -9.40 10.87 3.27
CA ILE A 133 -9.71 9.44 3.13
C ILE A 133 -11.19 9.18 3.47
N ALA A 134 -11.73 9.80 4.52
CA ALA A 134 -13.15 9.70 4.87
C ALA A 134 -14.07 10.27 3.77
N VAL A 135 -13.67 11.37 3.12
CA VAL A 135 -14.39 11.92 1.97
C VAL A 135 -14.31 10.98 0.76
N ALA A 136 -13.15 10.39 0.49
CA ALA A 136 -12.99 9.38 -0.58
C ALA A 136 -13.93 8.19 -0.37
N LYS A 137 -14.00 7.69 0.87
CA LYS A 137 -14.94 6.64 1.29
C LYS A 137 -16.40 6.98 0.99
N ARG A 138 -16.77 8.23 1.24
CA ARG A 138 -18.16 8.71 1.10
C ARG A 138 -18.54 8.92 -0.36
N HIS A 139 -17.64 9.48 -1.17
CA HIS A 139 -17.97 10.00 -2.49
C HIS A 139 -17.51 9.11 -3.64
N ARG A 140 -16.40 8.39 -3.49
CA ARG A 140 -15.71 7.72 -4.60
C ARG A 140 -15.78 6.21 -4.52
N VAL A 141 -15.21 5.63 -3.46
CA VAL A 141 -15.08 4.18 -3.33
C VAL A 141 -15.40 3.77 -1.90
N LEU A 142 -16.11 2.67 -1.70
CA LEU A 142 -16.24 1.99 -0.42
C LEU A 142 -15.60 0.62 -0.54
N ILE A 143 -14.45 0.44 0.12
CA ILE A 143 -13.71 -0.82 0.14
C ILE A 143 -14.25 -1.69 1.28
N THR A 144 -14.83 -2.84 0.95
CA THR A 144 -15.37 -3.84 1.90
C THR A 144 -14.67 -5.18 1.73
N SER A 145 -14.82 -6.10 2.68
CA SER A 145 -14.37 -7.48 2.49
C SER A 145 -15.39 -8.26 1.67
N ALA A 146 -14.94 -9.01 0.66
CA ALA A 146 -15.79 -9.97 -0.01
C ALA A 146 -16.30 -11.05 0.98
N PRO A 147 -17.50 -11.63 0.75
CA PRO A 147 -17.99 -12.72 1.58
C PRO A 147 -16.95 -13.83 1.70
N ARG A 148 -16.74 -14.32 2.93
CA ARG A 148 -15.71 -15.33 3.20
C ARG A 148 -15.93 -16.62 2.40
N THR A 149 -17.18 -16.98 2.13
CA THR A 149 -17.56 -18.12 1.28
C THR A 149 -17.03 -17.97 -0.13
N ASP A 150 -17.15 -16.78 -0.71
CA ASP A 150 -16.77 -16.51 -2.09
C ASP A 150 -15.25 -16.50 -2.21
N ARG A 151 -14.58 -15.88 -1.23
CA ARG A 151 -13.12 -15.92 -1.09
C ARG A 151 -12.60 -17.35 -0.95
N GLN A 152 -13.25 -18.18 -0.13
CA GLN A 152 -12.88 -19.60 -0.01
C GLN A 152 -13.09 -20.35 -1.33
N GLY A 153 -14.23 -20.13 -2.01
CA GLY A 153 -14.48 -20.74 -3.32
C GLY A 153 -13.45 -20.36 -4.37
N ALA A 154 -12.93 -19.13 -4.33
CA ALA A 154 -11.85 -18.67 -5.19
C ALA A 154 -10.55 -19.43 -4.94
N LEU A 155 -10.19 -19.60 -3.66
CA LEU A 155 -9.01 -20.37 -3.25
C LEU A 155 -9.14 -21.84 -3.67
N ASP A 156 -10.30 -22.44 -3.46
CA ASP A 156 -10.58 -23.82 -3.85
C ASP A 156 -10.48 -23.99 -5.37
N TYR A 157 -11.03 -23.04 -6.15
CA TYR A 157 -10.98 -23.03 -7.61
C TYR A 157 -9.54 -23.02 -8.15
N VAL A 158 -8.66 -22.20 -7.58
CA VAL A 158 -7.24 -22.15 -7.99
C VAL A 158 -6.40 -23.28 -7.37
N GLY A 159 -7.01 -24.17 -6.59
CA GLY A 159 -6.33 -25.30 -5.94
C GLY A 159 -5.43 -24.88 -4.77
N ALA A 160 -5.64 -23.69 -4.19
CA ALA A 160 -4.90 -23.23 -3.04
C ALA A 160 -5.31 -24.02 -1.78
N ARG A 161 -4.33 -24.62 -1.09
CA ARG A 161 -4.58 -25.43 0.12
C ARG A 161 -4.72 -24.59 1.39
N ARG A 162 -5.15 -23.33 1.29
CA ARG A 162 -5.29 -22.39 2.41
C ARG A 162 -6.75 -22.08 2.71
N THR A 163 -7.03 -21.73 3.96
CA THR A 163 -8.34 -21.26 4.39
C THR A 163 -8.39 -19.74 4.31
N ALA A 164 -9.45 -19.18 3.72
CA ALA A 164 -9.67 -17.74 3.70
C ALA A 164 -9.75 -17.20 5.14
N PRO A 165 -8.88 -16.24 5.53
CA PRO A 165 -8.93 -15.65 6.86
C PRO A 165 -10.24 -14.85 7.05
N PRO A 166 -10.70 -14.62 8.29
CA PRO A 166 -11.88 -13.77 8.54
C PRO A 166 -11.72 -12.38 7.92
N ASP A 167 -10.58 -11.73 8.13
CA ASP A 167 -10.18 -10.47 7.50
C ASP A 167 -9.20 -10.77 6.34
N PRO A 168 -9.50 -10.41 5.09
CA PRO A 168 -8.61 -10.64 3.95
C PRO A 168 -7.30 -9.83 4.02
N LEU A 169 -7.22 -8.79 4.86
CA LEU A 169 -6.00 -8.01 5.08
C LEU A 169 -5.17 -8.50 6.27
N ALA A 170 -5.64 -9.51 7.02
CA ALA A 170 -4.93 -10.05 8.17
C ALA A 170 -3.47 -10.45 7.88
N PRO A 171 -3.13 -11.06 6.71
CA PRO A 171 -1.74 -11.37 6.40
C PRO A 171 -0.82 -10.15 6.45
N ILE A 172 -1.28 -9.00 5.94
CA ILE A 172 -0.50 -7.76 5.96
C ILE A 172 -0.31 -7.29 7.40
N LYS A 173 -1.40 -7.24 8.18
CA LYS A 173 -1.40 -6.75 9.57
C LYS A 173 -0.50 -7.60 10.47
N GLU A 174 -0.55 -8.92 10.30
CA GLU A 174 0.17 -9.84 11.18
C GLU A 174 1.66 -9.91 10.83
N GLN A 175 2.01 -9.82 9.54
CA GLN A 175 3.37 -10.10 9.06
C GLN A 175 4.20 -8.86 8.73
N THR A 176 3.58 -7.69 8.60
CA THR A 176 4.32 -6.44 8.34
C THR A 176 4.93 -5.89 9.62
N ARG A 177 6.24 -5.62 9.59
CA ARG A 177 6.95 -4.89 10.64
C ARG A 177 7.82 -3.84 9.96
N LEU A 178 7.52 -2.56 10.20
CA LEU A 178 8.28 -1.48 9.61
C LEU A 178 9.60 -1.30 10.36
N ASP A 179 10.70 -1.08 9.62
CA ASP A 179 12.01 -0.84 10.22
C ASP A 179 12.02 0.59 10.82
N PRO A 180 12.10 0.75 12.16
CA PRO A 180 12.01 2.06 12.79
C PRO A 180 13.15 3.00 12.37
N VAL A 181 14.30 2.46 11.97
CA VAL A 181 15.41 3.27 11.43
C VAL A 181 15.02 3.84 10.08
N ARG A 182 14.42 3.02 9.20
CA ARG A 182 13.93 3.46 7.87
C ARG A 182 12.82 4.49 7.97
N VAL A 183 11.88 4.32 8.91
CA VAL A 183 10.81 5.29 9.19
C VAL A 183 11.42 6.61 9.67
N ARG A 184 12.35 6.57 10.63
CA ARG A 184 13.05 7.77 11.12
C ARG A 184 13.83 8.48 10.02
N SER A 185 14.54 7.74 9.17
CA SER A 185 15.27 8.32 8.03
C SER A 185 14.33 9.04 7.06
N ARG A 186 13.15 8.48 6.78
CA ARG A 186 12.14 9.14 5.93
C ARG A 186 11.54 10.36 6.59
N ARG A 187 11.25 10.32 7.90
CA ARG A 187 10.80 11.51 8.66
C ARG A 187 11.80 12.66 8.52
N LEU A 188 13.09 12.38 8.72
CA LEU A 188 14.15 13.38 8.51
C LEU A 188 14.18 13.91 7.06
N ALA A 189 13.93 13.06 6.07
CA ALA A 189 13.85 13.49 4.67
C ALA A 189 12.64 14.39 4.41
N VAL A 190 11.47 14.06 4.95
CA VAL A 190 10.24 14.87 4.86
C VAL A 190 10.43 16.22 5.57
N ASP A 191 10.97 16.23 6.79
CA ASP A 191 11.26 17.44 7.54
C ASP A 191 12.23 18.34 6.78
N TRP A 192 13.26 17.74 6.19
CA TRP A 192 14.21 18.45 5.34
C TRP A 192 13.53 19.06 4.09
N ILE A 193 12.67 18.32 3.38
CA ILE A 193 11.91 18.84 2.22
C ILE A 193 11.03 20.02 2.64
N ARG A 194 10.34 19.90 3.77
CA ARG A 194 9.47 20.97 4.31
C ARG A 194 10.26 22.22 4.70
N ALA A 195 11.44 22.05 5.28
CA ALA A 195 12.29 23.15 5.73
C ALA A 195 13.06 23.84 4.60
N ALA A 196 13.48 23.10 3.56
CA ALA A 196 14.32 23.61 2.48
C ALA A 196 13.57 24.47 1.45
N GLY A 197 12.23 24.40 1.42
CA GLY A 197 11.46 25.00 0.33
C GLY A 197 11.90 24.46 -1.04
N ALA A 198 11.90 25.29 -2.08
CA ALA A 198 12.21 24.90 -3.47
C ALA A 198 13.72 24.77 -3.79
N ALA A 199 14.62 24.98 -2.83
CA ALA A 199 16.07 24.94 -3.09
C ALA A 199 16.60 23.49 -3.03
N PRO A 200 17.29 22.99 -4.07
CA PRO A 200 17.89 21.66 -4.03
C PRO A 200 19.04 21.64 -3.01
N VAL A 201 18.91 20.84 -1.97
CA VAL A 201 20.01 20.52 -1.04
C VAL A 201 20.24 19.01 -1.05
N ARG A 202 21.49 18.59 -0.93
CA ARG A 202 21.86 17.17 -0.91
C ARG A 202 21.78 16.66 0.55
N PRO A 203 20.97 15.64 0.87
CA PRO A 203 20.91 15.11 2.23
C PRO A 203 22.27 14.60 2.70
N THR A 204 22.62 14.86 3.96
CA THR A 204 23.85 14.36 4.61
C THR A 204 23.61 13.11 5.45
N VAL A 205 22.36 12.67 5.58
CA VAL A 205 22.02 11.43 6.28
C VAL A 205 22.40 10.22 5.43
N GLY A 206 23.10 9.26 6.04
CA GLY A 206 23.30 7.95 5.44
C GLY A 206 21.97 7.23 5.38
N LEU A 207 21.32 7.22 4.23
CA LEU A 207 20.19 6.34 3.99
C LEU A 207 20.72 4.91 3.96
N LYS A 208 20.16 4.01 4.76
CA LYS A 208 20.27 2.58 4.49
C LYS A 208 19.88 2.42 3.01
N PRO A 209 20.75 1.89 2.14
CA PRO A 209 20.39 1.70 0.74
C PRO A 209 19.07 0.94 0.72
N SER A 210 18.16 1.33 -0.18
CA SER A 210 17.04 0.43 -0.50
C SER A 210 17.68 -0.92 -0.75
N ALA A 211 17.23 -1.92 -0.01
CA ALA A 211 17.55 -3.27 -0.39
C ALA A 211 17.07 -3.36 -1.86
N THR A 212 18.00 -3.68 -2.77
CA THR A 212 17.94 -3.35 -4.19
C THR A 212 16.88 -4.14 -4.97
N PHE A 213 16.24 -3.43 -5.91
CA PHE A 213 15.63 -3.82 -7.19
C PHE A 213 14.86 -5.15 -7.33
N VAL A 214 13.68 -5.05 -7.97
CA VAL A 214 12.89 -6.18 -8.50
C VAL A 214 13.68 -6.86 -9.62
N GLY A 215 14.56 -7.78 -9.26
CA GLY A 215 15.25 -8.68 -10.19
C GLY A 215 14.49 -9.99 -10.24
N THR A 216 14.05 -10.39 -11.43
CA THR A 216 13.78 -11.81 -11.74
C THR A 216 14.94 -12.63 -11.21
N GLN A 217 14.67 -13.58 -10.31
CA GLN A 217 15.65 -14.62 -10.02
C GLN A 217 16.08 -15.22 -11.37
N PRO A 218 17.38 -15.24 -11.72
CA PRO A 218 17.81 -16.03 -12.85
C PRO A 218 17.36 -17.46 -12.58
N ALA A 219 16.68 -18.08 -13.55
CA ALA A 219 16.33 -19.48 -13.47
C ALA A 219 17.60 -20.25 -13.11
N ILE A 220 17.60 -20.89 -11.94
CA ILE A 220 18.65 -21.83 -11.58
C ILE A 220 18.61 -22.88 -12.67
N ALA A 221 19.64 -22.91 -13.52
CA ALA A 221 19.76 -23.93 -14.54
C ALA A 221 19.64 -25.30 -13.85
N PRO A 222 18.83 -26.23 -14.38
CA PRO A 222 18.71 -27.55 -13.78
C PRO A 222 20.11 -28.17 -13.65
N PRO A 223 20.38 -28.92 -12.56
CA PRO A 223 21.66 -29.59 -12.43
C PRO A 223 21.90 -30.46 -13.66
N GLU A 224 23.08 -30.30 -14.28
CA GLU A 224 23.51 -31.18 -15.37
C GLU A 224 23.43 -32.63 -14.86
N ALA A 225 22.75 -33.47 -15.64
CA ALA A 225 22.62 -34.89 -15.31
C ALA A 225 24.03 -35.50 -15.20
N PRO A 226 24.28 -36.38 -14.21
CA PRO A 226 25.58 -37.03 -14.08
C PRO A 226 25.86 -37.86 -15.35
N GLY A 227 26.99 -37.54 -16.00
CA GLY A 227 27.54 -38.28 -17.14
C GLY A 227 28.29 -39.54 -16.74
#